data_AF-A0ABD0NXI6-F1
#
_entry.id   AF-A0ABD0NXI6-F1
#
_cell.length_a   1.000
_cell.length_b   1.000
_cell.length_c   1.000
_cell.angle_alpha   90.00
_cell.angle_beta   90.00
_cell.angle_gamma   90.00
#
_symmetry.space_group_name_H-M   'P 1'
#
loop_
_entity.id
_entity.type
_entity.pdbx_description
1 polymer ?
#
loop_
_entity_poly.entity_id
_entity_poly.type
_entity_poly.pdbx_seq_one_letter_code
_entity_poly.pdbx_strand_id
1 'polypeptide(L)' 'SYEEVQSPDSLSVKTGDSVSINCIGTSGVGSDMSWYLRKPGESPKLLIYQ' A
#
# COMPACT_ATOMS: atom_id res chain seq x y z
N SER A 1 -7.79 18.77 -0.39
CA SER A 1 -7.90 17.39 -0.89
C SER A 1 -6.83 16.57 -0.20
N TYR A 2 -7.10 15.30 0.08
CA TYR A 2 -6.07 14.32 0.43
C TYR A 2 -5.61 13.70 -0.89
N GLU A 3 -4.32 13.69 -1.13
CA GLU A 3 -3.74 13.18 -2.37
C GLU A 3 -2.56 12.26 -2.05
N GLU A 4 -2.59 11.06 -2.61
CA GLU A 4 -1.51 10.09 -2.55
C GLU A 4 -1.22 9.48 -3.92
N VAL A 5 0.02 9.06 -4.13
CA VAL A 5 0.48 8.36 -5.33
C VAL A 5 1.16 7.07 -4.92
N GLN A 6 0.69 5.94 -5.47
CA GLN A 6 1.25 4.62 -5.23
C GLN A 6 1.99 4.11 -6.47
N SER A 7 3.06 3.34 -6.27
CA SER A 7 3.81 2.73 -7.36
C SER A 7 4.48 1.43 -6.91
N PRO A 8 4.53 0.39 -7.75
CA PRO A 8 3.91 0.30 -9.08
C PRO A 8 2.39 0.04 -9.02
N ASP A 9 1.66 0.37 -10.09
CA ASP A 9 0.21 0.11 -10.20
C ASP A 9 -0.13 -1.39 -10.14
N SER A 10 0.75 -2.21 -10.70
CA SER A 10 0.67 -3.67 -10.60
C SER A 10 2.06 -4.29 -10.68
N LEU A 11 2.25 -5.38 -9.94
CA LEU A 11 3.50 -6.13 -9.92
C LEU A 11 3.19 -7.62 -9.76
N SER A 12 3.86 -8.45 -10.56
CA SER A 12 3.83 -9.90 -10.43
C SER A 12 5.25 -10.40 -10.21
N VAL A 13 5.45 -11.18 -9.15
CA VAL A 13 6.76 -11.72 -8.76
C VAL A 13 6.69 -13.21 -8.50
N LYS A 14 7.84 -13.89 -8.46
CA LYS A 14 7.88 -15.30 -8.07
C LYS A 14 7.87 -15.43 -6.55
N THR A 15 7.47 -16.60 -6.09
CA THR A 15 7.50 -16.91 -4.65
C THR A 15 8.95 -16.92 -4.17
N GLY A 16 9.24 -16.18 -3.10
CA GLY A 16 10.58 -16.03 -2.55
C GLY A 16 11.28 -14.74 -2.98
N ASP A 17 10.77 -14.04 -4.00
CA ASP A 17 11.29 -12.74 -4.40
C ASP A 17 10.82 -11.65 -3.42
N SER A 18 11.64 -10.61 -3.25
CA SER A 18 11.25 -9.41 -2.50
C SER A 18 10.62 -8.38 -3.43
N VAL A 19 9.59 -7.68 -2.92
CA VAL A 19 8.93 -6.58 -3.63
C VAL A 19 9.01 -5.30 -2.83
N SER A 20 9.03 -4.17 -3.53
CA SER A 20 8.92 -2.84 -2.94
C SER A 20 7.70 -2.14 -3.53
N ILE A 21 6.85 -1.61 -2.67
CA ILE A 21 5.70 -0.79 -3.04
C ILE A 21 5.88 0.55 -2.33
N ASN A 22 5.74 1.64 -3.07
CA ASN A 22 5.92 2.99 -2.58
C ASN A 22 4.57 3.72 -2.51
N CYS A 23 4.41 4.58 -1.51
CA CYS A 23 3.27 5.49 -1.37
C CYS A 23 3.78 6.86 -0.96
N ILE A 24 3.41 7.89 -1.70
CA ILE A 24 3.79 9.28 -1.43
C ILE A 24 2.51 10.07 -1.19
N GLY A 25 2.35 10.64 0.00
CA GLY A 25 1.31 11.64 0.26
C GLY A 25 1.77 13.01 -0.28
N THR A 26 1.02 13.59 -1.22
CA THR A 26 1.38 14.87 -1.86
C THR A 26 0.66 16.07 -1.23
N SER A 27 -0.55 15.88 -0.71
CA SER A 27 -1.33 16.96 -0.10
C SER A 27 -2.33 16.42 0.92
N GLY A 28 -2.51 17.16 2.02
CA GLY A 28 -3.53 16.86 3.03
C GLY A 28 -3.30 15.59 3.86
N VAL A 29 -2.36 14.72 3.51
CA VAL A 29 -2.14 13.45 4.23
C VAL A 29 -1.53 13.69 5.62
N GLY A 30 -2.07 12.99 6.62
CA GLY A 30 -1.62 13.06 8.01
C GLY A 30 -0.33 12.29 8.28
N SER A 31 0.12 12.30 9.54
CA SER A 31 1.30 11.54 9.98
C SER A 31 1.12 10.03 9.92
N ASP A 32 -0.13 9.58 10.04
CA ASP A 32 -0.44 8.18 10.24
C ASP A 32 -0.72 7.53 8.88
N MET A 33 0.04 6.48 8.57
CA MET A 33 -0.12 5.70 7.35
C MET A 33 -0.17 4.23 7.68
N SER A 34 -1.03 3.50 6.96
CA SER A 34 -1.21 2.07 7.17
C SER A 34 -1.40 1.35 5.86
N TRP A 35 -0.72 0.21 5.72
CA TRP A 35 -0.86 -0.70 4.59
C TRP A 35 -1.82 -1.82 4.95
N TYR A 36 -2.77 -2.07 4.06
CA TYR A 36 -3.74 -3.15 4.20
C TYR A 36 -3.62 -4.16 3.06
N LEU A 37 -3.62 -5.44 3.39
CA LEU A 37 -3.79 -6.53 2.45
C LEU A 37 -5.26 -6.75 2.18
N ARG A 38 -5.67 -6.65 0.91
CA ARG A 38 -7.01 -7.02 0.45
C ARG A 38 -6.92 -8.23 -0.46
N LYS A 39 -7.54 -9.33 -0.06
CA LYS A 39 -7.75 -10.50 -0.92
C LYS A 39 -9.19 -10.51 -1.42
N PRO A 40 -9.46 -10.98 -2.65
CA PRO A 40 -10.83 -11.12 -3.13
C PRO A 40 -11.68 -11.93 -2.15
N GLY A 41 -12.82 -11.38 -1.72
CA GLY A 41 -13.75 -12.03 -0.78
C GLY A 41 -13.35 -11.97 0.70
N GLU A 42 -12.20 -11.41 1.06
CA GLU A 42 -11.79 -11.21 2.45
C GLU A 42 -11.90 -9.74 2.88
N SER A 43 -12.12 -9.52 4.17
CA SER A 43 -11.99 -8.19 4.76
C SER A 43 -10.52 -7.72 4.69
N PRO A 44 -10.27 -6.41 4.50
CA PRO A 44 -8.93 -5.86 4.55
C PRO A 44 -8.22 -6.22 5.86
N LYS A 45 -6.96 -6.66 5.78
CA LYS A 45 -6.12 -7.01 6.93
C LYS A 45 -4.99 -6.02 7.02
N LEU A 46 -4.80 -5.41 8.19
CA LEU A 46 -3.66 -4.53 8.44
C LEU A 46 -2.36 -5.33 8.28
N LEU A 47 -1.43 -4.82 7.47
CA LEU A 47 -0.10 -5.41 7.26
C LEU A 47 0.97 -4.63 8.03
N ILE A 48 1.00 -3.32 7.80
CA ILE A 48 2.02 -2.41 8.34
C ILE A 48 1.30 -1.15 8.79
N TYR A 49 1.65 -0.64 9.95
CA TYR A 49 1.20 0.66 10.44
C TYR A 49 2.42 1.50 10.80
N GLN A 50 2.29 2.81 10.68
CA GLN A 50 3.25 3.80 11.12
C GLN A 50 2.53 4.84 11.96
#